data_AF-A0A552QX17-F1
#
_entry.id   AF-A0A552QX17-F1
#
_cell.length_a   1.000
_cell.length_b   1.000
_cell.length_c   1.000
_cell.angle_alpha   90.00
_cell.angle_beta   90.00
_cell.angle_gamma   90.00
#
_symmetry.space_group_name_H-M   'P 1'
#
loop_
_entity.id
_entity.type
_entity.pdbx_description
1 polymer ?
#
loop_
_entity_poly.entity_id
_entity_poly.type
_entity_poly.pdbx_seq_one_letter_code
_entity_poly.pdbx_strand_id
1 'polypeptide(L)'
;MTETGYPPPGDPKQPPPRDPGSTTPAAPGQPASGDPREALHDRIAADALTTRRDYLRIVATVSGGLAIGGLGVAGGILPRHGDPDDGKAPTPKKIAAQLLPGESIAFDYPDEEDRAVAVRLNDGTLVGYSAICTHLACAVLWRKDRGTEGELYCPCHEGVFDARSGEVTAGPPPRGLPKVVLTEETDGSIWAVGTTRSGESVEHGLCRQFGEERPDLAARLGCPGVRDGAEAPAAPGGTARTVAPGPVAPGPSPARTGAGASDTTGSPS
;
A
#
# COMPACT_ATOMS: atom_id res chain seq x y z
N MET A 1 37.33 12.17 54.95
CA MET A 1 36.84 13.22 55.86
C MET A 1 37.56 14.50 55.50
N THR A 2 36.90 15.37 54.73
CA THR A 2 37.24 16.79 54.61
C THR A 2 35.94 17.49 54.23
N GLU A 3 35.34 18.16 55.22
CA GLU A 3 34.22 19.08 55.05
C GLU A 3 34.60 20.21 54.09
N THR A 4 33.76 20.43 53.08
CA THR A 4 33.80 21.65 52.28
C THR A 4 32.77 22.60 52.88
N GLY A 5 33.22 23.54 53.71
CA GLY A 5 32.39 24.57 54.30
C GLY A 5 31.86 25.55 53.25
N TYR A 6 30.55 25.74 53.23
CA TYR A 6 29.86 26.73 52.40
C TYR A 6 30.00 28.13 53.06
N PRO A 7 30.39 29.19 52.33
CA PRO A 7 30.46 30.54 52.91
C PRO A 7 29.06 31.13 53.14
N PRO A 8 28.86 31.99 54.16
CA PRO A 8 27.56 32.57 54.44
C PRO A 8 27.14 33.57 53.35
N PRO A 9 25.83 33.72 53.08
CA PRO A 9 25.34 34.70 52.12
C PRO A 9 25.55 36.13 52.62
N GLY A 10 26.11 36.99 51.77
CA GLY A 10 26.32 38.41 52.04
C GLY A 10 25.04 39.23 52.03
N ASP A 11 25.03 40.32 52.81
CA ASP A 11 23.90 41.25 52.99
C ASP A 11 23.42 41.88 51.67
N PRO A 12 22.11 41.88 51.37
CA PRO A 12 21.56 42.35 50.09
C PRO A 12 21.41 43.89 49.98
N LYS A 13 22.15 44.69 50.76
CA LYS A 13 21.94 46.15 50.86
C LYS A 13 23.18 47.02 50.70
N GLN A 14 24.11 46.66 49.82
CA GLN A 14 25.16 47.60 49.42
C GLN A 14 25.42 47.58 47.92
N PRO A 15 25.12 48.68 47.18
CA PRO A 15 25.54 48.78 45.80
C PRO A 15 27.08 48.88 45.73
N PRO A 16 27.72 48.29 44.70
CA PRO A 16 29.17 48.31 44.58
C PRO A 16 29.72 49.73 44.42
N PRO A 17 30.96 50.01 44.86
CA PRO A 17 31.59 51.31 44.69
C PRO A 17 31.75 51.64 43.20
N ARG A 18 31.38 52.86 42.81
CA ARG A 18 31.53 53.35 41.44
C ARG A 18 33.01 53.61 41.15
N ASP A 19 33.48 52.99 40.08
CA ASP A 19 34.82 53.17 39.53
C ASP A 19 34.96 54.59 38.92
N PRO A 20 35.91 55.44 39.35
CA PRO A 20 36.05 56.81 38.85
C PRO A 20 36.67 56.89 37.44
N GLY A 21 36.95 55.76 36.79
CA GLY A 21 37.67 55.70 35.51
C GLY A 21 36.86 55.36 34.26
N SER A 22 35.55 55.07 34.35
CA SER A 22 34.77 54.71 33.16
C SER A 22 34.08 55.94 32.55
N THR A 23 34.76 56.60 31.61
CA THR A 23 34.07 57.47 30.65
C THR A 23 33.14 56.60 29.81
N THR A 24 31.84 56.65 30.11
CA THR A 24 30.78 56.21 29.20
C THR A 24 31.02 56.88 27.84
N PRO A 25 31.11 56.14 26.72
CA PRO A 25 31.10 56.78 25.41
C PRO A 25 29.79 57.57 25.31
N ALA A 26 29.91 58.88 25.11
CA ALA A 26 28.77 59.75 24.88
C ALA A 26 27.90 59.13 23.77
N ALA A 27 26.61 58.99 24.05
CA ALA A 27 25.62 58.71 23.02
C ALA A 27 25.82 59.73 21.87
N PRO A 28 25.76 59.32 20.60
CA PRO A 28 25.95 60.25 19.49
C PRO A 28 24.93 61.39 19.62
N GLY A 29 25.44 62.61 19.41
CA GLY A 29 24.81 63.87 19.78
C GLY A 29 23.31 63.94 19.46
N GLN A 30 22.54 64.41 20.45
CA GLN A 30 21.20 64.93 20.22
C GLN A 30 21.28 66.06 19.19
N PRO A 31 20.52 66.01 18.09
CA PRO A 31 20.40 67.18 17.23
C PRO A 31 19.73 68.29 18.03
N ALA A 32 20.36 69.46 18.01
CA ALA A 32 19.83 70.70 18.55
C ALA A 32 18.49 71.05 17.88
N SER A 33 17.48 71.38 18.69
CA SER A 33 16.29 72.15 18.32
C SER A 33 15.60 71.80 16.99
N GLY A 34 15.24 70.54 16.79
CA GLY A 34 14.34 70.11 15.71
C GLY A 34 13.00 69.59 16.25
N ASP A 35 11.92 69.73 15.47
CA ASP A 35 10.61 69.20 15.83
C ASP A 35 10.72 67.68 16.10
N PRO A 36 10.30 67.18 17.29
CA PRO A 36 10.31 65.75 17.60
C PRO A 36 9.61 64.89 16.54
N ARG A 37 8.62 65.43 15.81
CA ARG A 37 7.96 64.75 14.70
C ARG A 37 8.88 64.57 13.50
N GLU A 38 9.70 65.57 13.20
CA GLU A 38 10.65 65.54 12.09
C GLU A 38 11.75 64.51 12.36
N ALA A 39 12.28 64.48 13.59
CA ALA A 39 13.23 63.45 14.01
C ALA A 39 12.64 62.02 14.07
N LEU A 40 11.32 61.88 14.21
CA LEU A 40 10.62 60.60 14.08
C LEU A 40 10.44 60.21 12.61
N HIS A 41 10.09 61.16 11.75
CA HIS A 41 9.96 60.94 10.31
C HIS A 41 11.28 60.53 9.67
N ASP A 42 12.40 61.15 10.06
CA ASP A 42 13.73 60.79 9.55
C ASP A 42 14.15 59.39 9.97
N ARG A 43 13.81 58.95 11.19
CA ARG A 43 14.05 57.56 11.63
C ARG A 43 13.18 56.57 10.87
N ILE A 44 11.90 56.88 10.65
CA ILE A 44 10.99 56.05 9.86
C ILE A 44 11.45 55.97 8.39
N ALA A 45 11.98 57.06 7.83
CA ALA A 45 12.53 57.11 6.49
C ALA A 45 13.87 56.37 6.37
N ALA A 46 14.71 56.40 7.41
CA ALA A 46 15.98 55.68 7.47
C ALA A 46 15.80 54.16 7.68
N ASP A 47 14.76 53.73 8.40
CA ASP A 47 14.39 52.32 8.58
C ASP A 47 13.67 51.72 7.34
N ALA A 48 13.39 52.53 6.31
CA ALA A 48 12.73 52.08 5.08
C ALA A 48 13.68 51.33 4.11
N LEU A 49 14.51 50.42 4.61
CA LEU A 49 15.33 49.53 3.78
C LEU A 49 14.51 48.45 3.06
N THR A 50 13.27 48.23 3.51
CA THR A 50 12.29 47.40 2.81
C THR A 50 10.96 48.11 2.79
N THR A 51 10.50 48.51 1.60
CA THR A 51 9.15 49.05 1.47
C THR A 51 8.14 47.94 1.81
N ARG A 52 6.94 48.32 2.27
CA ARG A 52 5.83 47.36 2.45
C ARG A 52 5.60 46.52 1.19
N ARG A 53 5.84 47.10 0.00
CA ARG A 53 5.73 46.41 -1.28
C ARG A 53 6.83 45.36 -1.47
N ASP A 54 8.06 45.66 -1.10
CA ASP A 54 9.18 44.72 -1.23
C ASP A 54 9.07 43.58 -0.22
N TYR A 55 8.64 43.86 1.01
CA TYR A 55 8.32 42.84 1.99
C TYR A 55 7.22 41.89 1.48
N LEU A 56 6.11 42.45 0.96
CA LEU A 56 5.02 41.63 0.40
C LEU A 56 5.47 40.82 -0.83
N ARG A 57 6.35 41.36 -1.68
CA ARG A 57 6.93 40.62 -2.81
C ARG A 57 7.80 39.46 -2.36
N ILE A 58 8.67 39.65 -1.37
CA ILE A 58 9.52 38.58 -0.82
C ILE A 58 8.66 37.48 -0.21
N VAL A 59 7.69 37.85 0.64
CA VAL A 59 6.79 36.86 1.25
C VAL A 59 5.99 36.12 0.20
N ALA A 60 5.41 36.81 -0.78
CA ALA A 60 4.63 36.17 -1.84
C ALA A 60 5.48 35.24 -2.72
N THR A 61 6.71 35.63 -3.06
CA THR A 61 7.60 34.82 -3.91
C THR A 61 8.15 33.60 -3.18
N VAL A 62 8.59 33.74 -1.93
CA VAL A 62 9.06 32.59 -1.12
C VAL A 62 7.91 31.64 -0.82
N SER A 63 6.76 32.16 -0.42
CA SER A 63 5.58 31.33 -0.11
C SER A 63 5.04 30.65 -1.37
N GLY A 64 4.99 31.37 -2.50
CA GLY A 64 4.60 30.82 -3.79
C GLY A 64 5.57 29.74 -4.28
N GLY A 65 6.88 29.97 -4.16
CA GLY A 65 7.91 28.99 -4.49
C GLY A 65 7.81 27.73 -3.64
N LEU A 66 7.58 27.88 -2.32
CA LEU A 66 7.39 26.74 -1.42
C LEU A 66 6.10 25.98 -1.73
N ALA A 67 5.01 26.68 -2.05
CA ALA A 67 3.74 26.07 -2.43
C ALA A 67 3.88 25.27 -3.73
N ILE A 68 4.50 25.84 -4.77
CA ILE A 68 4.75 25.16 -6.05
C ILE A 68 5.68 23.97 -5.84
N GLY A 69 6.77 24.14 -5.07
CA GLY A 69 7.69 23.05 -4.74
C GLY A 69 6.99 21.92 -3.99
N GLY A 70 6.14 22.24 -3.01
CA GLY A 70 5.34 21.27 -2.27
C GLY A 70 4.37 20.49 -3.17
N LEU A 71 3.71 21.17 -4.11
CA LEU A 71 2.85 20.52 -5.10
C LEU A 71 3.65 19.61 -6.05
N GLY A 72 4.84 20.02 -6.48
CA GLY A 72 5.73 19.20 -7.30
C GLY A 72 6.18 17.92 -6.59
N VAL A 73 6.58 18.04 -5.32
CA VAL A 73 6.94 16.88 -4.48
C VAL A 73 5.73 15.97 -4.25
N ALA A 74 4.56 16.54 -3.96
CA ALA A 74 3.33 15.76 -3.81
C ALA A 74 3.01 14.99 -5.10
N GLY A 75 3.14 15.61 -6.27
CA GLY A 75 2.95 14.95 -7.56
C GLY A 75 3.88 13.75 -7.79
N GLY A 76 5.13 13.81 -7.31
CA GLY A 76 6.10 12.71 -7.45
C GLY A 76 6.02 11.61 -6.40
N ILE A 77 5.41 11.86 -5.23
CA ILE A 77 5.30 10.89 -4.12
C ILE A 77 3.92 10.20 -4.08
N LEU A 78 2.96 10.69 -4.87
CA LEU A 78 1.60 10.13 -4.95
C LEU A 78 1.44 8.78 -5.66
N PRO A 79 2.38 8.24 -6.47
CA PRO A 79 2.26 6.86 -6.95
C PRO A 79 2.17 5.93 -5.76
N ARG A 80 1.03 5.24 -5.64
CA ARG A 80 0.87 4.22 -4.62
C ARG A 80 1.50 2.95 -5.19
N HIS A 81 2.45 2.37 -4.48
CA HIS A 81 3.02 1.07 -4.81
C HIS A 81 1.91 0.08 -5.22
N GLY A 82 2.08 -0.53 -6.39
CA GLY A 82 1.11 -1.41 -7.02
C GLY A 82 0.09 -0.73 -7.94
N ASP A 83 0.15 0.59 -8.15
CA ASP A 83 -0.55 1.29 -9.23
C ASP A 83 0.50 1.72 -10.26
N PRO A 84 0.36 1.37 -11.55
CA PRO A 84 1.36 1.70 -12.55
C PRO A 84 1.58 3.20 -12.68
N ASP A 85 2.85 3.60 -12.80
CA ASP A 85 3.27 5.00 -12.76
C ASP A 85 2.69 5.86 -13.90
N ASP A 86 2.39 5.25 -15.05
CA ASP A 86 1.85 5.93 -16.23
C ASP A 86 0.31 5.92 -16.30
N GLY A 87 -0.34 5.34 -15.29
CA GLY A 87 -1.80 5.25 -15.20
C GLY A 87 -2.45 4.32 -16.25
N LYS A 88 -1.67 3.53 -16.99
CA LYS A 88 -2.18 2.52 -17.93
C LYS A 88 -2.39 1.18 -17.24
N ALA A 89 -3.11 0.28 -17.87
CA ALA A 89 -3.21 -1.08 -17.33
C ALA A 89 -1.83 -1.76 -17.31
N PRO A 90 -1.49 -2.50 -16.23
CA PRO A 90 -0.19 -3.14 -16.12
C PRO A 90 -0.05 -4.26 -17.16
N THR A 91 1.12 -4.33 -17.80
CA THR A 91 1.36 -5.35 -18.84
C THR A 91 1.63 -6.71 -18.21
N PRO A 92 1.01 -7.80 -18.70
CA PRO A 92 1.29 -9.15 -18.22
C PRO A 92 2.78 -9.50 -18.25
N LYS A 93 3.30 -10.01 -17.14
CA LYS A 93 4.72 -10.38 -16.99
C LYS A 93 4.85 -11.85 -16.59
N LYS A 94 5.61 -12.62 -17.36
CA LYS A 94 5.98 -14.00 -16.99
C LYS A 94 6.95 -13.95 -15.82
N ILE A 95 6.58 -14.55 -14.69
CA ILE A 95 7.41 -14.55 -13.48
C ILE A 95 8.17 -15.86 -13.30
N ALA A 96 7.65 -16.99 -13.80
CA ALA A 96 8.31 -18.29 -13.72
C ALA A 96 7.87 -19.21 -14.86
N ALA A 97 8.72 -20.18 -15.23
CA ALA A 97 8.34 -21.27 -16.13
C ALA A 97 7.43 -22.29 -15.45
N GLN A 98 7.61 -22.46 -14.14
CA GLN A 98 6.78 -23.28 -13.24
C GLN A 98 7.09 -22.86 -11.80
N LEU A 99 6.14 -23.06 -10.89
CA LEU A 99 6.34 -22.92 -9.45
C LEU A 99 5.70 -24.11 -8.75
N LEU A 100 6.50 -24.96 -8.10
CA LEU A 100 6.03 -26.20 -7.48
C LEU A 100 5.42 -25.96 -6.09
N PRO A 101 4.59 -26.88 -5.57
CA PRO A 101 4.03 -26.77 -4.23
C PRO A 101 5.10 -26.57 -3.15
N GLY A 102 4.90 -25.54 -2.34
CA GLY A 102 5.82 -25.13 -1.31
C GLY A 102 7.04 -24.33 -1.80
N GLU A 103 7.00 -23.79 -3.01
CA GLU A 103 8.00 -22.84 -3.53
C GLU A 103 7.48 -21.41 -3.54
N SER A 104 8.41 -20.45 -3.52
CA SER A 104 8.12 -19.04 -3.68
C SER A 104 9.15 -18.37 -4.57
N ILE A 105 8.75 -17.31 -5.26
CA ILE A 105 9.64 -16.46 -6.06
C ILE A 105 9.36 -14.99 -5.77
N ALA A 106 10.44 -14.22 -5.63
CA ALA A 106 10.38 -12.75 -5.57
C ALA A 106 10.56 -12.18 -6.97
N PHE A 107 9.83 -11.13 -7.29
CA PHE A 107 9.86 -10.45 -8.59
C PHE A 107 9.38 -9.00 -8.44
N ASP A 108 9.44 -8.24 -9.52
CA ASP A 108 8.98 -6.85 -9.58
C ASP A 108 7.74 -6.74 -10.47
N TYR A 109 6.67 -6.13 -9.97
CA TYR A 109 5.41 -5.91 -10.69
C TYR A 109 4.47 -4.95 -9.94
N PRO A 110 3.80 -3.99 -10.62
CA PRO A 110 3.80 -3.78 -12.07
C PRO A 110 5.09 -3.16 -12.60
N ASP A 111 5.72 -2.27 -11.84
CA ASP A 111 6.95 -1.56 -12.21
C ASP A 111 8.19 -2.15 -11.51
N GLU A 112 9.38 -1.65 -11.85
CA GLU A 112 10.66 -2.16 -11.32
C GLU A 112 10.86 -1.90 -9.82
N GLU A 113 10.15 -0.91 -9.27
CA GLU A 113 10.22 -0.52 -7.86
C GLU A 113 9.18 -1.26 -7.00
N ASP A 114 8.21 -1.93 -7.63
CA ASP A 114 7.14 -2.65 -6.95
C ASP A 114 7.52 -4.10 -6.67
N ARG A 115 8.22 -4.32 -5.56
CA ARG A 115 8.56 -5.68 -5.11
C ARG A 115 7.31 -6.50 -4.82
N ALA A 116 7.31 -7.74 -5.31
CA ALA A 116 6.24 -8.71 -5.15
C ALA A 116 6.79 -10.11 -4.81
N VAL A 117 5.91 -10.95 -4.27
CA VAL A 117 6.17 -12.36 -3.97
C VAL A 117 5.03 -13.23 -4.48
N ALA A 118 5.38 -14.31 -5.15
CA ALA A 118 4.46 -15.38 -5.53
C ALA A 118 4.80 -16.60 -4.70
N VAL A 119 3.79 -17.28 -4.19
CA VAL A 119 3.91 -18.48 -3.37
C VAL A 119 2.97 -19.52 -3.95
N ARG A 120 3.45 -20.75 -4.15
CA ARG A 120 2.57 -21.91 -4.29
C ARG A 120 2.50 -22.62 -2.95
N LEU A 121 1.33 -22.60 -2.34
CA LEU A 121 1.08 -23.29 -1.08
C LEU A 121 1.19 -24.81 -1.26
N ASN A 122 1.33 -25.54 -0.16
CA ASN A 122 1.55 -26.99 -0.19
C ASN A 122 0.38 -27.77 -0.82
N ASP A 123 -0.84 -27.22 -0.79
CA ASP A 123 -2.01 -27.79 -1.45
C ASP A 123 -2.11 -27.46 -2.95
N GLY A 124 -1.12 -26.73 -3.48
CA GLY A 124 -1.07 -26.30 -4.87
C GLY A 124 -1.71 -24.94 -5.13
N THR A 125 -2.32 -24.28 -4.15
CA THR A 125 -2.90 -22.94 -4.33
C THR A 125 -1.80 -21.93 -4.69
N LEU A 126 -1.98 -21.19 -5.77
CA LEU A 126 -1.08 -20.11 -6.18
C LEU A 126 -1.60 -18.77 -5.66
N VAL A 127 -0.75 -18.03 -4.95
CA VAL A 127 -1.05 -16.70 -4.40
C VAL A 127 0.07 -15.71 -4.69
N GLY A 128 -0.28 -14.44 -4.82
CA GLY A 128 0.65 -13.35 -5.11
C GLY A 128 0.34 -12.10 -4.30
N TYR A 129 1.36 -11.43 -3.78
CA TYR A 129 1.24 -10.22 -2.98
C TYR A 129 2.35 -9.24 -3.28
N SER A 130 2.11 -7.96 -3.01
CA SER A 130 3.20 -7.02 -2.81
C SER A 130 4.09 -7.50 -1.66
N ALA A 131 5.40 -7.49 -1.88
CA ALA A 131 6.40 -7.78 -0.87
C ALA A 131 6.76 -6.52 -0.05
N ILE A 132 5.90 -5.49 -0.06
CA ILE A 132 6.08 -4.23 0.66
C ILE A 132 5.09 -4.17 1.83
N CYS A 133 5.63 -4.13 3.04
CA CYS A 133 4.83 -4.12 4.25
C CYS A 133 4.00 -2.83 4.36
N THR A 134 2.71 -2.98 4.67
CA THR A 134 1.75 -1.88 4.80
C THR A 134 1.95 -0.99 6.04
N HIS A 135 2.92 -1.31 6.91
CA HIS A 135 3.32 -0.47 8.04
C HIS A 135 4.26 0.66 7.58
N LEU A 136 5.51 0.32 7.23
CA LEU A 136 6.58 1.28 6.88
C LEU A 136 7.44 0.78 5.71
N ALA A 137 6.82 0.07 4.75
CA ALA A 137 7.43 -0.33 3.47
C ALA A 137 8.67 -1.26 3.55
N CYS A 138 8.87 -1.95 4.67
CA CYS A 138 9.87 -3.01 4.74
C CYS A 138 9.53 -4.22 3.86
N ALA A 139 10.54 -4.99 3.46
CA ALA A 139 10.35 -6.23 2.71
C ALA A 139 9.56 -7.28 3.52
N VAL A 140 8.62 -7.94 2.86
CA VAL A 140 7.86 -9.09 3.37
C VAL A 140 8.43 -10.37 2.76
N LEU A 141 8.67 -11.37 3.60
CA LEU A 141 9.25 -12.66 3.22
C LEU A 141 8.26 -13.77 3.51
N TRP A 142 8.16 -14.76 2.63
CA TRP A 142 7.41 -15.97 2.94
C TRP A 142 8.26 -16.92 3.78
N ARG A 143 7.69 -17.42 4.87
CA ARG A 143 8.31 -18.33 5.81
C ARG A 143 7.55 -19.64 5.83
N LYS A 144 7.98 -20.57 4.99
CA LYS A 144 7.38 -21.90 4.83
C LYS A 144 7.35 -22.73 6.12
N ASP A 145 8.29 -22.50 7.03
CA ASP A 145 8.46 -23.24 8.28
C ASP A 145 7.45 -22.87 9.39
N ARG A 146 6.57 -21.89 9.15
CA ARG A 146 5.64 -21.37 10.15
C ARG A 146 4.18 -21.64 9.81
N GLY A 147 3.52 -22.45 10.63
CA GLY A 147 2.16 -22.90 10.36
C GLY A 147 2.11 -23.99 9.28
N THR A 148 0.90 -24.33 8.84
CA THR A 148 0.68 -25.40 7.84
C THR A 148 0.97 -24.95 6.41
N GLU A 149 0.76 -23.67 6.12
CA GLU A 149 0.88 -23.07 4.78
C GLU A 149 2.03 -22.06 4.68
N GLY A 150 2.78 -21.87 5.76
CA GLY A 150 3.71 -20.76 5.93
C GLY A 150 3.02 -19.48 6.42
N GLU A 151 3.82 -18.45 6.67
CA GLU A 151 3.35 -17.08 6.97
C GLU A 151 4.11 -16.08 6.10
N LEU A 152 3.49 -14.93 5.82
CA LEU A 152 4.17 -13.78 5.23
C LEU A 152 4.64 -12.87 6.37
N TYR A 153 5.94 -12.60 6.44
CA TYR A 153 6.57 -12.01 7.61
C TYR A 153 7.39 -10.77 7.25
N CYS A 154 7.18 -9.70 8.02
CA CYS A 154 7.96 -8.46 7.98
C CYS A 154 8.82 -8.34 9.26
N PRO A 155 10.16 -8.40 9.15
CA PRO A 155 11.04 -8.43 10.32
C PRO A 155 11.18 -7.09 11.04
N CYS A 156 10.84 -5.96 10.42
CA CYS A 156 11.14 -4.65 10.99
C CYS A 156 10.42 -4.37 12.32
N HIS A 157 9.15 -4.79 12.41
CA HIS A 157 8.33 -4.61 13.61
C HIS A 157 7.41 -5.82 13.81
N GLU A 158 7.88 -7.00 13.40
CA GLU A 158 7.19 -8.29 13.58
C GLU A 158 5.76 -8.31 13.00
N GLY A 159 5.59 -7.74 11.80
CA GLY A 159 4.34 -7.81 11.07
C GLY A 159 4.13 -9.21 10.50
N VAL A 160 2.96 -9.81 10.70
CA VAL A 160 2.62 -11.13 10.18
C VAL A 160 1.34 -11.03 9.38
N PHE A 161 1.35 -11.67 8.21
CA PHE A 161 0.20 -11.80 7.34
C PHE A 161 -0.06 -13.28 7.03
N ASP A 162 -1.32 -13.62 6.91
CA ASP A 162 -1.76 -14.95 6.50
C ASP A 162 -1.28 -15.26 5.08
N ALA A 163 -0.68 -16.43 4.86
CA ALA A 163 -0.07 -16.77 3.58
C ALA A 163 -1.10 -16.96 2.45
N ARG A 164 -2.35 -17.32 2.77
CA ARG A 164 -3.40 -17.61 1.79
C ARG A 164 -4.25 -16.39 1.41
N SER A 165 -4.50 -15.51 2.37
CA SER A 165 -5.36 -14.34 2.19
C SER A 165 -4.57 -13.04 2.07
N GLY A 166 -3.37 -12.96 2.66
CA GLY A 166 -2.59 -11.74 2.80
C GLY A 166 -3.08 -10.80 3.91
N GLU A 167 -4.07 -11.23 4.70
CA GLU A 167 -4.62 -10.44 5.81
C GLU A 167 -3.66 -10.37 6.98
N VAL A 168 -3.71 -9.26 7.73
CA VAL A 168 -2.86 -9.09 8.92
C VAL A 168 -3.32 -10.05 10.01
N THR A 169 -2.39 -10.83 10.54
CA THR A 169 -2.64 -11.75 11.65
C THR A 169 -1.92 -11.34 12.93
N ALA A 170 -0.83 -10.57 12.83
CA ALA A 170 -0.13 -10.00 13.97
C ALA A 170 0.72 -8.77 13.61
N GLY A 171 1.15 -8.05 14.65
CA GLY A 171 2.03 -6.89 14.54
C GLY A 171 1.29 -5.57 14.24
N PRO A 172 2.04 -4.49 13.99
CA PRO A 172 1.50 -3.16 13.75
C PRO A 172 0.89 -2.89 12.36
N PRO A 173 1.08 -3.70 11.27
CA PRO A 173 0.48 -3.36 9.97
C PRO A 173 -1.03 -3.09 10.07
N PRO A 174 -1.53 -1.96 9.54
CA PRO A 174 -2.93 -1.57 9.73
C PRO A 174 -3.91 -2.24 8.76
N ARG A 175 -3.41 -2.91 7.71
CA ARG A 175 -4.19 -3.48 6.61
C ARG A 175 -3.44 -4.63 5.93
N GLY A 176 -4.17 -5.57 5.34
CA GLY A 176 -3.61 -6.70 4.58
C GLY A 176 -2.79 -6.26 3.37
N LEU A 177 -1.98 -7.16 2.82
CA LEU A 177 -1.12 -6.85 1.67
C LEU A 177 -1.94 -6.61 0.39
N PRO A 178 -1.55 -5.64 -0.45
CA PRO A 178 -1.96 -5.58 -1.84
C PRO A 178 -1.73 -6.93 -2.54
N LYS A 179 -2.69 -7.42 -3.31
CA LYS A 179 -2.57 -8.70 -4.03
C LYS A 179 -1.96 -8.46 -5.40
N VAL A 180 -1.15 -9.40 -5.86
CA VAL A 180 -0.75 -9.51 -7.27
C VAL A 180 -1.55 -10.66 -7.87
N VAL A 181 -2.33 -10.36 -8.90
CA VAL A 181 -3.15 -11.34 -9.60
C VAL A 181 -2.24 -12.20 -10.46
N LEU A 182 -2.22 -13.49 -10.17
CA LEU A 182 -1.41 -14.48 -10.88
C LEU A 182 -2.31 -15.40 -11.70
N THR A 183 -1.84 -15.78 -12.89
CA THR A 183 -2.44 -16.83 -13.71
C THR A 183 -1.39 -17.89 -14.03
N GLU A 184 -1.84 -19.14 -14.11
CA GLU A 184 -1.06 -20.28 -14.55
C GLU A 184 -1.56 -20.72 -15.91
N GLU A 185 -0.67 -20.74 -16.90
CA GLU A 185 -0.98 -21.17 -18.25
C GLU A 185 -0.92 -22.69 -18.38
N THR A 186 -1.45 -23.22 -19.49
CA THR A 186 -1.47 -24.68 -19.74
C THR A 186 -0.08 -25.33 -19.85
N ASP A 187 0.96 -24.54 -20.15
CA ASP A 187 2.35 -24.97 -20.17
C ASP A 187 3.02 -24.95 -18.77
N GLY A 188 2.27 -24.58 -17.72
CA GLY A 188 2.74 -24.44 -16.34
C GLY A 188 3.38 -23.08 -16.03
N SER A 189 3.48 -22.18 -17.00
CA SER A 189 4.10 -20.87 -16.78
C SER A 189 3.21 -19.95 -15.96
N ILE A 190 3.84 -19.19 -15.06
CA ILE A 190 3.16 -18.29 -14.14
C ILE A 190 3.34 -16.86 -14.61
N TRP A 191 2.23 -16.12 -14.66
CA TRP A 191 2.18 -14.73 -15.11
C TRP A 191 1.52 -13.85 -14.06
N ALA A 192 2.10 -12.67 -13.81
CA ALA A 192 1.45 -11.59 -13.11
C ALA A 192 0.66 -10.74 -14.12
N VAL A 193 -0.61 -10.48 -13.82
CA VAL A 193 -1.55 -9.86 -14.78
C VAL A 193 -2.33 -8.68 -14.23
N GLY A 194 -2.18 -8.37 -12.94
CA GLY A 194 -2.87 -7.24 -12.32
C GLY A 194 -2.52 -7.12 -10.84
N THR A 195 -3.00 -6.07 -10.20
CA THR A 195 -2.81 -5.84 -8.76
C THR A 195 -4.08 -5.30 -8.11
N THR A 196 -4.17 -5.43 -6.80
CA THR A 196 -5.20 -4.79 -5.98
C THR A 196 -4.56 -3.83 -5.00
N ARG A 197 -5.34 -2.87 -4.49
CA ARG A 197 -5.00 -2.14 -3.27
C ARG A 197 -5.29 -3.02 -2.05
N SER A 198 -4.75 -2.67 -0.89
CA SER A 198 -5.07 -3.40 0.35
C SER A 198 -6.55 -3.32 0.68
N GLY A 199 -7.16 -4.47 0.96
CA GLY A 199 -8.59 -4.60 1.23
C GLY A 199 -9.48 -4.44 0.00
N GLU A 200 -8.92 -4.17 -1.18
CA GLU A 200 -9.64 -4.15 -2.45
C GLU A 200 -9.85 -5.60 -2.94
N SER A 201 -11.03 -5.89 -3.46
CA SER A 201 -11.30 -7.19 -4.08
C SER A 201 -10.57 -7.31 -5.41
N VAL A 202 -10.28 -8.53 -5.85
CA VAL A 202 -9.57 -8.77 -7.12
C VAL A 202 -10.36 -8.20 -8.30
N GLU A 203 -11.68 -8.35 -8.27
CA GLU A 203 -12.59 -7.83 -9.29
C GLU A 203 -12.49 -6.31 -9.39
N HIS A 204 -12.58 -5.59 -8.27
CA HIS A 204 -12.47 -4.13 -8.27
C HIS A 204 -11.10 -3.64 -8.73
N GLY A 205 -10.02 -4.30 -8.29
CA GLY A 205 -8.65 -3.97 -8.71
C GLY A 205 -8.47 -4.12 -10.22
N LEU A 206 -8.91 -5.25 -10.78
CA LEU A 206 -8.84 -5.50 -12.22
C LEU A 206 -9.75 -4.56 -13.01
N CYS A 207 -10.95 -4.25 -12.53
CA CYS A 207 -11.85 -3.29 -13.18
C CYS A 207 -11.26 -1.88 -13.22
N ARG A 208 -10.60 -1.45 -12.14
CA ARG A 208 -9.90 -0.17 -12.09
C ARG A 208 -8.74 -0.11 -13.08
N GLN A 209 -8.04 -1.22 -13.29
CA GLN A 209 -6.86 -1.28 -14.16
C GLN A 209 -7.23 -1.46 -15.64
N PHE A 210 -8.18 -2.33 -15.95
CA PHE A 210 -8.46 -2.76 -17.32
C PHE A 210 -9.83 -2.30 -17.85
N GLY A 211 -10.67 -1.67 -17.03
CA GLY A 211 -12.07 -1.40 -17.35
C GLY A 211 -12.29 -0.60 -18.64
N GLU A 212 -11.44 0.40 -18.89
CA GLU A 212 -11.55 1.26 -20.09
C GLU A 212 -10.77 0.71 -21.29
N GLU A 213 -9.61 0.08 -21.04
CA GLU A 213 -8.73 -0.43 -22.10
C GLU A 213 -9.21 -1.75 -22.71
N ARG A 214 -9.95 -2.56 -21.94
CA ARG A 214 -10.38 -3.92 -22.30
C ARG A 214 -11.86 -4.15 -21.99
N PRO A 215 -12.79 -3.59 -22.79
CA PRO A 215 -14.23 -3.69 -22.53
C PRO A 215 -14.75 -5.14 -22.57
N ASP A 216 -14.09 -6.02 -23.32
CA ASP A 216 -14.34 -7.46 -23.36
C ASP A 216 -14.05 -8.14 -22.02
N LEU A 217 -12.92 -7.79 -21.40
CA LEU A 217 -12.53 -8.29 -20.09
C LEU A 217 -13.42 -7.68 -19.00
N ALA A 218 -13.71 -6.38 -19.11
CA ALA A 218 -14.54 -5.65 -18.17
C ALA A 218 -15.97 -6.22 -18.09
N ALA A 219 -16.56 -6.59 -19.23
CA ALA A 219 -17.87 -7.24 -19.27
C ALA A 219 -17.85 -8.62 -18.61
N ARG A 220 -16.78 -9.40 -18.81
CA ARG A 220 -16.63 -10.74 -18.20
C ARG A 220 -16.39 -10.69 -16.69
N LEU A 221 -15.69 -9.66 -16.21
CA LEU A 221 -15.45 -9.41 -14.79
C LEU A 221 -16.66 -8.76 -14.08
N GLY A 222 -17.65 -8.27 -14.85
CA GLY A 222 -18.81 -7.57 -14.28
C GLY A 222 -18.46 -6.19 -13.74
N CYS A 223 -17.57 -5.46 -14.41
CA CYS A 223 -17.10 -4.17 -13.94
C CYS A 223 -18.23 -3.13 -13.85
N PRO A 224 -18.33 -2.38 -12.73
CA PRO A 224 -19.38 -1.38 -12.56
C PRO A 224 -19.27 -0.28 -13.64
N GLY A 225 -20.37 0.04 -14.30
CA GLY A 225 -20.42 1.04 -15.37
C GLY A 225 -20.35 0.47 -16.79
N VAL A 226 -19.98 -0.81 -16.95
CA VAL A 226 -20.22 -1.55 -18.19
C VAL A 226 -21.71 -1.89 -18.20
N ARG A 227 -22.50 -1.20 -19.01
CA ARG A 227 -23.94 -1.51 -19.16
C ARG A 227 -24.10 -2.99 -19.48
N ASP A 228 -24.99 -3.69 -18.79
CA ASP A 228 -25.53 -4.99 -19.19
C ASP A 228 -26.12 -4.83 -20.61
N GLY A 229 -25.30 -5.07 -21.64
CA GLY A 229 -25.61 -4.50 -22.95
C GLY A 229 -24.63 -4.88 -24.03
N ALA A 230 -24.22 -6.14 -24.09
CA ALA A 230 -23.78 -6.78 -25.31
C ALA A 230 -24.22 -8.24 -25.27
N GLU A 231 -25.34 -8.54 -25.93
CA GLU A 231 -25.65 -9.90 -26.36
C GLU A 231 -24.39 -10.50 -26.98
N ALA A 232 -23.95 -11.66 -26.47
CA ALA A 232 -22.81 -12.36 -27.02
C ALA A 232 -22.97 -12.46 -28.55
N PRO A 233 -21.95 -12.14 -29.37
CA PRO A 233 -22.06 -12.39 -30.80
C PRO A 233 -22.29 -13.89 -30.99
N ALA A 234 -23.38 -14.23 -31.67
CA ALA A 234 -23.69 -15.59 -32.04
C ALA A 234 -22.47 -16.21 -32.72
N ALA A 235 -21.99 -17.32 -32.17
CA ALA A 235 -20.93 -18.10 -32.77
C ALA A 235 -21.29 -18.41 -34.25
N PRO A 236 -20.35 -18.29 -35.20
CA PRO A 236 -20.63 -18.61 -36.59
C PRO A 236 -21.08 -20.07 -36.69
N GLY A 237 -22.25 -20.25 -37.32
CA GLY A 237 -22.99 -21.50 -37.34
C GLY A 237 -22.16 -22.70 -37.81
N GLY A 238 -21.78 -23.55 -36.85
CA GLY A 238 -21.52 -24.95 -37.13
C GLY A 238 -22.86 -25.65 -37.30
N THR A 239 -23.10 -26.22 -38.48
CA THR A 239 -24.25 -27.09 -38.72
C THR A 239 -24.21 -28.25 -37.73
N ALA A 240 -24.97 -28.14 -36.64
CA ALA A 240 -25.24 -29.24 -35.74
C ALA A 240 -26.03 -30.30 -36.53
N ARG A 241 -25.34 -31.38 -36.92
CA ARG A 241 -25.99 -32.62 -37.28
C ARG A 241 -26.71 -33.11 -36.02
N THR A 242 -28.03 -33.02 -36.02
CA THR A 242 -28.90 -33.66 -35.03
C THR A 242 -28.62 -35.16 -35.05
N VAL A 243 -27.86 -35.65 -34.06
CA VAL A 243 -27.82 -37.08 -33.77
C VAL A 243 -29.08 -37.38 -32.96
N ALA A 244 -30.01 -38.09 -33.58
CA ALA A 244 -31.18 -38.63 -32.89
C ALA A 244 -30.72 -39.55 -31.74
N PRO A 245 -31.39 -39.53 -30.58
CA PRO A 245 -31.10 -40.48 -29.52
C PRO A 245 -31.43 -41.89 -30.00
N GLY A 246 -30.43 -42.76 -30.05
CA GLY A 246 -30.61 -44.19 -30.28
C GLY A 246 -31.38 -44.85 -29.13
N PRO A 247 -32.07 -45.97 -29.39
CA PRO A 247 -32.90 -46.64 -28.38
C PRO A 247 -32.04 -47.11 -27.20
N VAL A 248 -32.46 -46.71 -26.00
CA VAL A 248 -31.92 -47.17 -24.73
C VAL A 248 -32.28 -48.65 -24.57
N ALA A 249 -31.27 -49.51 -24.50
CA ALA A 249 -31.45 -50.93 -24.17
C ALA A 249 -31.95 -51.06 -22.72
N PRO A 250 -32.96 -51.91 -22.43
CA PRO A 250 -33.40 -52.14 -21.06
C PRO A 250 -32.33 -52.89 -20.27
N GLY A 251 -31.90 -52.31 -19.16
CA GLY A 251 -31.04 -52.98 -18.17
C GLY A 251 -31.76 -54.16 -17.52
N PRO A 252 -31.02 -55.17 -17.01
CA PRO A 252 -31.62 -56.36 -16.42
C PRO A 252 -32.30 -56.05 -15.09
N SER A 253 -33.56 -56.48 -14.96
CA SER A 253 -34.34 -56.44 -13.71
C SER A 253 -33.66 -57.26 -12.60
N PRO A 254 -33.74 -56.82 -11.33
CA PRO A 254 -33.33 -57.63 -10.20
C PRO A 254 -34.32 -58.79 -10.00
N ALA A 255 -33.78 -60.01 -9.96
CA ALA A 255 -34.54 -61.21 -9.66
C ALA A 255 -35.09 -61.15 -8.23
N ARG A 256 -36.42 -61.18 -8.13
CA ARG A 256 -37.16 -61.60 -6.93
C ARG A 256 -36.91 -63.09 -6.70
N THR A 257 -36.27 -63.44 -5.60
CA THR A 257 -36.41 -64.77 -4.98
C THR A 257 -37.20 -64.62 -3.70
N GLY A 258 -38.43 -65.14 -3.73
CA GLY A 258 -39.24 -65.35 -2.54
C GLY A 258 -39.19 -66.81 -2.10
N ALA A 259 -39.35 -66.99 -0.79
CA ALA A 259 -39.85 -68.15 -0.06
C ALA A 259 -38.97 -69.42 0.04
N GLY A 260 -38.50 -69.64 1.26
CA GLY A 260 -38.14 -70.94 1.80
C GLY A 260 -38.18 -70.87 3.33
N ALA A 261 -39.38 -71.04 3.90
CA ALA A 261 -39.57 -71.23 5.34
C ALA A 261 -39.14 -72.64 5.73
N SER A 262 -38.41 -72.78 6.84
CA SER A 262 -38.34 -74.01 7.64
C SER A 262 -37.86 -73.64 9.05
N ASP A 263 -38.77 -73.75 10.01
CA ASP A 263 -38.51 -73.79 11.45
C ASP A 263 -37.44 -74.82 11.83
N THR A 264 -36.64 -74.52 12.86
CA THR A 264 -36.26 -75.49 13.92
C THR A 264 -35.49 -74.78 15.05
N THR A 265 -36.23 -74.48 16.13
CA THR A 265 -35.92 -74.75 17.56
C THR A 265 -34.46 -74.80 18.05
N GLY A 266 -34.14 -74.03 19.11
CA GLY A 266 -33.40 -74.57 20.26
C GLY A 266 -32.23 -73.76 20.86
N SER A 267 -32.54 -72.97 21.89
CA SER A 267 -31.82 -72.61 23.15
C SER A 267 -30.29 -72.40 23.28
N PRO A 268 -29.87 -71.55 24.25
CA PRO A 268 -28.48 -71.17 24.49
C PRO A 268 -27.77 -72.04 25.55
N SER A 269 -26.44 -71.96 25.58
CA SER A 269 -25.58 -72.17 26.74
C SER A 269 -24.40 -71.21 26.68
#